data_AF-A0A2X1N398-F1
#
_entry.id   AF-A0A2X1N398-F1
#
_cell.length_a   1.000
_cell.length_b   1.000
_cell.length_c   1.000
_cell.angle_alpha   90.00
_cell.angle_beta   90.00
_cell.angle_gamma   90.00
#
_symmetry.space_group_name_H-M   'P 1'
#
loop_
_entity.id
_entity.type
_entity.pdbx_description
1 polymer ?
#
loop_
_entity_poly.entity_id
_entity_poly.type
_entity_poly.pdbx_seq_one_letter_code
_entity_poly.pdbx_strand_id
1 'polypeptide(L)'
;MQVSVETTQGLGRRVTITIAADSIETAVKSELVNVAKKVRIDGFRKGKVPMNIVAQRYGASVRQDVLGDLMSRNFIDAIIKEKINPAGAPTYVPGEYKLGEDFTYSVEFEVYPEVELQGLEAIEVEKPIVEVTDADVDGMLDTLRKQQATWKEKDGAVEAEDRVTIDFTGSVDGEEFEGGKASDFVLAMGQGRMIPGL
;
A
#
# COMPACT_ATOMS: atom_id res chain seq x y z
N MET A 1 32.91 -3.77 10.82
CA MET A 1 31.55 -4.27 10.54
C MET A 1 31.67 -5.74 10.20
N GLN A 2 30.98 -6.59 10.95
CA GLN A 2 30.86 -8.02 10.66
C GLN A 2 29.43 -8.29 10.22
N VAL A 3 29.27 -8.94 9.07
CA VAL A 3 27.96 -9.28 8.48
C VAL A 3 27.94 -10.79 8.31
N SER A 4 26.94 -11.44 8.90
CA SER A 4 26.66 -12.86 8.71
C SER A 4 25.27 -13.01 8.09
N VAL A 5 25.17 -13.71 6.96
CA VAL A 5 23.90 -13.99 6.29
C VAL A 5 23.56 -15.45 6.51
N GLU A 6 22.41 -15.70 7.13
CA GLU A 6 21.88 -17.04 7.37
C GLU A 6 20.58 -17.24 6.58
N THR A 7 20.46 -18.42 5.99
CA THR A 7 19.20 -18.90 5.41
C THR A 7 18.37 -19.51 6.53
N THR A 8 17.18 -18.99 6.77
CA THR A 8 16.27 -19.55 7.77
C THR A 8 15.44 -20.67 7.13
N GLN A 9 14.18 -20.40 6.78
CA GLN A 9 13.28 -21.37 6.15
C GLN A 9 12.75 -20.82 4.82
N GLY A 10 12.85 -21.62 3.76
CA GLY A 10 12.40 -21.24 2.41
C GLY A 10 13.07 -19.96 1.92
N LEU A 11 12.26 -18.92 1.72
CA LEU A 11 12.67 -17.59 1.26
C LEU A 11 13.10 -16.67 2.41
N GLY A 12 12.98 -17.11 3.66
CA GLY A 12 13.43 -16.38 4.83
C GLY A 12 14.96 -16.27 4.87
N ARG A 13 15.43 -15.06 5.19
CA ARG A 13 16.83 -14.74 5.44
C ARG A 13 16.95 -13.99 6.76
N ARG A 14 18.03 -14.27 7.49
CA ARG A 14 18.43 -13.52 8.69
C ARG A 14 19.83 -12.98 8.48
N VAL A 15 19.99 -11.67 8.60
CA VAL A 15 21.30 -11.01 8.52
C VAL A 15 21.66 -10.51 9.90
N THR A 16 22.76 -11.00 10.47
CA THR A 16 23.30 -10.54 11.74
C THR A 16 24.44 -9.57 11.50
N ILE A 17 24.30 -8.35 12.02
CA ILE A 17 25.25 -7.26 11.81
C ILE A 17 25.79 -6.81 13.17
N THR A 18 27.12 -6.72 13.28
CA THR A 18 27.80 -6.15 14.44
C THR A 18 28.39 -4.79 14.08
N ILE A 19 27.98 -3.76 14.83
CA ILE A 19 28.44 -2.39 14.74
C ILE A 19 29.45 -2.14 15.86
N ALA A 20 30.63 -1.66 15.49
CA ALA A 20 31.68 -1.34 16.45
C ALA A 20 31.28 -0.15 17.36
N ALA A 21 31.64 -0.22 18.65
CA ALA A 21 31.37 0.84 19.62
C ALA A 21 31.86 2.23 19.15
N ASP A 22 33.05 2.28 18.55
CA ASP A 22 33.66 3.51 18.02
C ASP A 22 32.79 4.19 16.95
N SER A 23 32.14 3.39 16.10
CA SER A 23 31.26 3.89 15.05
C SER A 23 29.98 4.50 15.64
N ILE A 24 29.43 3.85 16.66
CA ILE A 24 28.25 4.34 17.40
C ILE A 24 28.58 5.65 18.10
N GLU A 25 29.70 5.72 18.84
CA GLU A 25 30.10 6.93 19.55
C GLU A 25 30.42 8.09 18.61
N THR A 26 30.99 7.82 17.43
CA THR A 26 31.20 8.83 16.39
C THR A 26 29.88 9.36 15.83
N ALA A 27 28.93 8.46 15.55
CA ALA A 27 27.60 8.84 15.07
C ALA A 27 26.81 9.63 16.13
N VAL A 28 26.84 9.21 17.40
CA VAL A 28 26.22 9.91 18.52
C VAL A 28 26.80 11.32 18.69
N LYS A 29 28.13 11.47 18.64
CA LYS A 29 28.76 12.80 18.68
C LYS A 29 28.29 13.68 17.53
N SER A 30 28.20 13.13 16.32
CA SER A 30 27.77 13.88 15.13
C SER A 30 26.32 14.36 15.27
N GLU A 31 25.43 13.53 15.80
CA GLU A 31 24.03 13.87 15.95
C GLU A 31 23.81 14.84 17.12
N LEU A 32 24.58 14.71 18.20
CA LEU A 32 24.59 15.71 19.27
C LEU A 32 25.01 17.11 18.78
N VAL A 33 25.95 17.21 17.84
CA VAL A 33 26.30 18.50 17.20
C VAL A 33 25.11 19.06 16.41
N ASN A 34 24.40 18.19 15.67
CA ASN A 34 23.23 18.59 14.88
C ASN A 34 22.09 19.07 15.77
N VAL A 35 21.81 18.34 16.86
CA VAL A 35 20.80 18.70 17.86
C VAL A 35 21.18 20.02 18.51
N ALA A 36 22.44 20.21 18.94
CA ALA A 36 22.92 21.44 19.58
C ALA A 36 22.73 22.71 18.72
N LYS A 37 22.74 22.57 17.39
CA LYS A 37 22.43 23.68 16.47
C LYS A 37 20.93 24.02 16.43
N LYS A 38 20.04 23.04 16.62
CA LYS A 38 18.59 23.17 16.50
C LYS A 38 17.90 23.54 17.82
N VAL A 39 18.37 23.00 18.95
CA VAL A 39 17.68 23.15 20.24
C VAL A 39 17.94 24.52 20.89
N ARG A 40 16.90 25.04 21.55
CA ARG A 40 16.99 26.17 22.48
C ARG A 40 17.01 25.59 23.90
N ILE A 41 18.09 25.84 24.63
CA ILE A 41 18.18 25.50 26.05
C ILE A 41 18.25 26.80 26.86
N ASP A 42 17.45 26.88 27.92
CA ASP A 42 17.42 28.06 28.80
C ASP A 42 18.82 28.34 29.37
N GLY A 43 19.22 29.61 29.33
CA GLY A 43 20.56 30.06 29.73
C GLY A 43 21.61 30.09 28.61
N PHE A 44 21.35 29.50 27.42
CA PHE A 44 22.31 29.47 26.32
C PHE A 44 21.75 30.02 25.00
N ARG A 45 22.59 30.78 24.28
CA ARG A 45 22.26 31.22 22.91
C ARG A 45 22.22 30.00 21.98
N LYS A 46 21.20 29.93 21.12
CA LYS A 46 21.05 28.85 20.11
C LYS A 46 22.38 28.58 19.39
N GLY A 47 22.78 27.31 19.32
CA GLY A 47 24.03 26.88 18.68
C GLY A 47 25.32 27.10 19.48
N LYS A 48 25.26 27.66 20.70
CA LYS A 48 26.42 27.88 21.60
C LYS A 48 26.26 27.17 22.95
N VAL A 49 25.50 26.08 22.98
CA VAL A 49 25.33 25.24 24.17
C VAL A 49 26.55 24.32 24.32
N PRO A 50 27.17 24.20 25.50
CA PRO A 50 28.20 23.20 25.76
C PRO A 50 27.70 21.78 25.53
N MET A 51 28.54 20.96 24.89
CA MET A 51 28.20 19.58 24.50
C MET A 51 27.77 18.70 25.68
N ASN A 52 28.39 18.92 26.85
CA ASN A 52 28.07 18.16 28.07
C ASN A 52 26.61 18.35 28.52
N ILE A 53 26.06 19.55 28.39
CA ILE A 53 24.67 19.86 28.78
C ILE A 53 23.69 19.24 27.78
N VAL A 54 24.01 19.28 26.49
CA VAL A 54 23.19 18.65 25.44
C VAL A 54 23.19 17.13 25.59
N ALA A 55 24.35 16.53 25.84
CA ALA A 55 24.49 15.09 26.08
C ALA A 55 23.73 14.64 27.32
N GLN A 56 23.74 15.42 28.40
CA GLN A 56 23.00 15.08 29.62
C GLN A 56 21.48 15.10 29.43
N ARG A 57 20.96 16.03 28.62
CA ARG A 57 19.52 16.19 28.41
C ARG A 57 18.95 15.33 27.27
N TYR A 58 19.71 15.13 26.20
CA TYR A 58 19.25 14.47 24.98
C TYR A 58 20.04 13.20 24.63
N GLY A 59 21.11 12.87 25.36
CA GLY A 59 22.02 11.78 24.99
C GLY A 59 21.36 10.40 24.95
N ALA A 60 20.37 10.12 25.80
CA ALA A 60 19.64 8.85 25.75
C ALA A 60 18.76 8.73 24.50
N SER A 61 17.97 9.77 24.19
CA SER A 61 17.10 9.80 23.00
C SER A 61 17.93 9.76 21.72
N VAL A 62 18.94 10.62 21.61
CA VAL A 62 19.82 10.69 20.43
C VAL A 62 20.52 9.36 20.21
N ARG A 63 20.94 8.68 21.27
CA ARG A 63 21.59 7.37 21.14
C ARG A 63 20.62 6.32 20.60
N GLN A 64 19.38 6.29 21.06
CA GLN A 64 18.36 5.37 20.53
C GLN A 64 18.06 5.65 19.05
N ASP A 65 17.93 6.93 18.68
CA ASP A 65 17.69 7.35 17.29
C ASP A 65 18.88 6.96 16.39
N VAL A 66 20.11 7.21 16.86
CA VAL A 66 21.34 6.86 16.14
C VAL A 66 21.48 5.35 15.99
N LEU A 67 21.12 4.56 17.01
CA LEU A 67 21.12 3.09 16.88
C LEU A 67 20.13 2.64 15.80
N GLY A 68 18.91 3.19 15.76
CA GLY A 68 17.91 2.90 14.72
C GLY A 68 18.37 3.27 13.31
N ASP A 69 18.94 4.46 13.16
CA ASP A 69 19.48 4.95 11.89
C ASP A 69 20.68 4.12 11.43
N LEU A 70 21.61 3.79 12.33
CA LEU A 70 22.74 2.91 12.02
C LEU A 70 22.27 1.49 11.65
N MET A 71 21.28 0.93 12.32
CA MET A 71 20.72 -0.38 11.95
C MET A 71 20.18 -0.34 10.51
N SER A 72 19.41 0.69 10.17
CA SER A 72 18.80 0.83 8.85
C SER A 72 19.85 1.01 7.74
N ARG A 73 20.85 1.87 7.96
CA ARG A 73 21.92 2.11 6.98
C ARG A 73 22.80 0.89 6.76
N ASN A 74 23.28 0.29 7.84
CA ASN A 74 24.16 -0.87 7.74
C ASN A 74 23.43 -2.09 7.12
N PHE A 75 22.12 -2.22 7.34
CA PHE A 75 21.32 -3.22 6.65
C PHE A 75 21.25 -2.97 5.14
N ILE A 76 20.98 -1.73 4.71
CA ILE A 76 20.97 -1.35 3.29
C ILE A 76 22.33 -1.63 2.64
N ASP A 77 23.42 -1.26 3.31
CA ASP A 77 24.77 -1.51 2.81
C ASP A 77 25.05 -3.03 2.69
N ALA A 78 24.58 -3.83 3.64
CA ALA A 78 24.72 -5.28 3.61
C ALA A 78 23.96 -5.92 2.45
N ILE A 79 22.69 -5.57 2.24
CA ILE A 79 21.89 -6.14 1.14
C ILE A 79 22.42 -5.71 -0.24
N ILE A 80 22.95 -4.49 -0.38
CA ILE A 80 23.58 -4.03 -1.64
C ILE A 80 24.84 -4.85 -1.93
N LYS A 81 25.70 -5.05 -0.92
CA LYS A 81 26.95 -5.80 -1.08
C LYS A 81 26.71 -7.26 -1.44
N GLU A 82 25.73 -7.88 -0.81
CA GLU A 82 25.36 -9.28 -1.03
C GLU A 82 24.35 -9.47 -2.19
N LYS A 83 23.94 -8.38 -2.87
CA LYS A 83 22.94 -8.36 -3.95
C LYS A 83 21.62 -9.04 -3.57
N ILE A 84 21.21 -8.87 -2.32
CA ILE A 84 19.98 -9.45 -1.79
C ILE A 84 18.83 -8.48 -2.06
N ASN A 85 17.71 -8.99 -2.59
CA ASN A 85 16.51 -8.20 -2.85
C ASN A 85 15.39 -8.59 -1.87
N PRO A 86 15.12 -7.78 -0.82
CA PRO A 86 14.05 -8.05 0.14
C PRO A 86 12.67 -7.92 -0.52
N ALA A 87 11.78 -8.88 -0.27
CA ALA A 87 10.41 -8.92 -0.79
C ALA A 87 9.42 -8.05 0.02
N GLY A 88 9.86 -7.46 1.13
CA GLY A 88 9.03 -6.64 2.00
C GLY A 88 9.83 -5.83 3.00
N ALA A 89 9.13 -5.18 3.93
CA ALA A 89 9.76 -4.43 5.01
C ALA A 89 10.47 -5.40 5.98
N PRO A 90 11.77 -5.21 6.26
CA PRO A 90 12.52 -6.10 7.16
C PRO A 90 12.10 -5.90 8.62
N THR A 91 12.19 -6.96 9.41
CA THR A 91 11.99 -6.94 10.87
C THR A 91 13.33 -6.86 11.58
N TYR A 92 13.53 -5.82 12.39
CA TYR A 92 14.76 -5.64 13.16
C TYR A 92 14.61 -6.26 14.56
N VAL A 93 15.54 -7.14 14.91
CA VAL A 93 15.65 -7.79 16.22
C VAL A 93 16.91 -7.25 16.90
N PRO A 94 16.81 -6.20 17.73
CA PRO A 94 17.96 -5.65 18.45
C PRO A 94 18.47 -6.64 19.49
N GLY A 95 19.80 -6.80 19.59
CA GLY A 95 20.44 -7.54 20.67
C GLY A 95 20.59 -6.72 21.95
N GLU A 96 21.35 -7.25 22.91
CA GLU A 96 21.68 -6.51 24.14
C GLU A 96 22.60 -5.33 23.81
N TYR A 97 22.19 -4.11 24.19
CA TYR A 97 23.01 -2.92 24.03
C TYR A 97 23.70 -2.57 25.35
N LYS A 98 25.05 -2.52 25.31
CA LYS A 98 25.89 -2.04 26.42
C LYS A 98 26.66 -0.81 25.99
N LEU A 99 26.72 0.18 26.88
CA LEU A 99 27.38 1.45 26.60
C LEU A 99 28.89 1.23 26.42
N GLY A 100 29.43 1.65 25.26
CA GLY A 100 30.85 1.53 24.95
C GLY A 100 31.27 0.14 24.46
N GLU A 101 30.32 -0.78 24.27
CA GLU A 101 30.55 -2.09 23.67
C GLU A 101 29.94 -2.15 22.27
N ASP A 102 30.34 -3.19 21.52
CA ASP A 102 29.81 -3.45 20.19
C ASP A 102 28.33 -3.82 20.26
N PHE A 103 27.55 -3.31 19.31
CA PHE A 103 26.12 -3.59 19.23
C PHE A 103 25.85 -4.59 18.11
N THR A 104 25.24 -5.71 18.48
CA THR A 104 24.82 -6.74 17.53
C THR A 104 23.30 -6.76 17.42
N TYR A 105 22.80 -6.83 16.20
CA TYR A 105 21.38 -6.99 15.92
C TYR A 105 21.19 -7.92 14.72
N SER A 106 20.01 -8.53 14.65
CA SER A 106 19.61 -9.38 13.53
C SER A 106 18.48 -8.71 12.76
N VAL A 107 18.46 -8.93 11.46
CA VAL A 107 17.40 -8.45 10.57
C VAL A 107 16.81 -9.64 9.84
N GLU A 108 15.51 -9.84 10.01
CA GLU A 108 14.75 -10.93 9.39
C GLU A 108 13.90 -10.39 8.26
N PHE A 109 14.00 -11.02 7.09
CA PHE A 109 13.23 -10.63 5.91
C PHE A 109 13.12 -11.80 4.95
N GLU A 110 12.18 -11.70 4.02
CA GLU A 110 12.04 -12.65 2.92
C GLU A 110 12.71 -12.09 1.66
N VAL A 111 13.28 -12.97 0.84
CA VAL A 111 13.81 -12.60 -0.48
C VAL A 111 12.86 -13.00 -1.58
N TYR A 112 12.90 -12.27 -2.70
CA TYR A 112 12.18 -12.72 -3.89
C TYR A 112 12.66 -14.12 -4.30
N PRO A 113 11.74 -15.04 -4.63
CA PRO A 113 12.12 -16.32 -5.20
C PRO A 113 12.78 -16.12 -6.56
N GLU A 114 13.72 -16.99 -6.90
CA GLU A 114 14.11 -17.17 -8.29
C GLU A 114 13.01 -17.95 -8.99
N VAL A 115 12.31 -17.28 -9.91
CA VAL A 115 11.22 -17.88 -10.70
C VAL A 115 11.76 -18.27 -12.06
N GLU A 116 11.72 -19.56 -12.36
CA GLU A 116 11.98 -20.08 -13.70
C GLU A 116 10.67 -20.11 -14.48
N LEU A 117 10.58 -19.31 -15.54
CA LEU A 117 9.43 -19.34 -16.45
C LEU A 117 9.52 -20.59 -17.32
N GLN A 118 8.49 -21.44 -17.28
CA GLN A 118 8.39 -22.66 -18.08
C GLN A 118 7.04 -22.70 -18.79
N GLY A 119 7.00 -23.24 -20.00
CA GLY A 119 5.74 -23.45 -20.74
C GLY A 119 5.14 -22.19 -21.36
N LEU A 120 5.93 -21.13 -21.56
CA LEU A 120 5.48 -19.93 -22.26
C LEU A 120 5.11 -20.23 -23.72
N GLU A 121 5.77 -21.21 -24.33
CA GLU A 121 5.52 -21.68 -25.69
C GLU A 121 4.18 -22.42 -25.82
N ALA A 122 3.62 -22.91 -24.72
CA ALA A 122 2.32 -23.58 -24.69
C ALA A 122 1.15 -22.61 -24.50
N ILE A 123 1.41 -21.31 -24.31
CA ILE A 123 0.37 -20.29 -24.16
C ILE A 123 -0.14 -19.91 -25.54
N GLU A 124 -1.32 -20.42 -25.90
CA GLU A 124 -2.05 -20.00 -27.08
C GLU A 124 -2.89 -18.76 -26.76
N VAL A 125 -2.64 -17.67 -27.48
CA VAL A 125 -3.43 -16.44 -27.38
C VAL A 125 -4.23 -16.27 -28.66
N GLU A 126 -5.55 -16.36 -28.55
CA GLU A 126 -6.43 -16.00 -29.65
C GLU A 126 -6.44 -14.48 -29.81
N LYS A 127 -6.10 -13.98 -31.00
CA LYS A 127 -6.28 -12.58 -31.35
C LYS A 127 -7.64 -12.44 -32.03
N PRO A 128 -8.69 -12.00 -31.33
CA PRO A 128 -9.98 -11.79 -31.97
C PRO A 128 -9.84 -10.73 -33.04
N ILE A 129 -10.26 -11.06 -34.26
CA ILE A 129 -10.42 -10.10 -35.35
C ILE A 129 -11.87 -9.68 -35.34
N VAL A 130 -12.12 -8.46 -34.90
CA VAL A 130 -13.44 -7.85 -34.86
C VAL A 130 -13.42 -6.61 -35.74
N GLU A 131 -14.49 -6.41 -36.49
CA GLU A 131 -14.75 -5.18 -37.22
C GLU A 131 -15.99 -4.51 -36.63
N VAL A 132 -15.98 -3.17 -36.62
CA VAL A 132 -17.17 -2.40 -36.27
C VAL A 132 -18.01 -2.28 -37.54
N THR A 133 -19.18 -2.90 -37.53
CA THR A 133 -20.10 -2.89 -38.66
C THR A 133 -20.97 -1.64 -38.64
N ASP A 134 -21.58 -1.29 -39.78
CA ASP A 134 -22.57 -0.20 -39.83
C ASP A 134 -23.75 -0.47 -38.89
N ALA A 135 -24.11 -1.74 -38.65
CA ALA A 135 -25.16 -2.11 -37.70
C ALA A 135 -24.78 -1.76 -36.25
N ASP A 136 -23.52 -1.89 -35.86
CA ASP A 136 -23.03 -1.48 -34.53
C ASP A 136 -23.11 0.05 -34.37
N VAL A 137 -22.81 0.78 -35.45
CA VAL A 137 -22.92 2.24 -35.50
C VAL A 137 -24.38 2.67 -35.42
N ASP A 138 -25.27 2.05 -36.18
CA ASP A 138 -26.70 2.34 -36.17
C ASP A 138 -27.33 2.03 -34.80
N GLY A 139 -26.95 0.92 -34.17
CA GLY A 139 -27.39 0.58 -32.80
C GLY A 139 -26.91 1.61 -31.76
N MET A 140 -25.68 2.10 -31.90
CA MET A 140 -25.16 3.16 -31.03
C MET A 140 -25.87 4.50 -31.28
N LEU A 141 -26.16 4.84 -32.54
CA LEU A 141 -26.93 6.04 -32.90
C LEU A 141 -28.37 5.98 -32.36
N ASP A 142 -29.03 4.82 -32.43
CA ASP A 142 -30.35 4.61 -31.83
C ASP A 142 -30.31 4.80 -30.31
N THR A 143 -29.28 4.23 -29.65
CA THR A 143 -29.06 4.42 -28.22
C THR A 143 -28.90 5.90 -27.86
N LEU A 144 -28.11 6.65 -28.62
CA LEU A 144 -27.91 8.09 -28.40
C LEU A 144 -29.19 8.90 -28.66
N ARG A 145 -30.00 8.54 -29.66
CA ARG A 145 -31.31 9.16 -29.91
C ARG A 145 -32.27 8.92 -28.74
N LYS A 146 -32.33 7.69 -28.23
CA LYS A 146 -33.14 7.31 -27.07
C LYS A 146 -32.72 8.06 -25.80
N GLN A 147 -31.42 8.31 -25.60
CA GLN A 147 -30.92 9.10 -24.47
C GLN A 147 -31.39 10.57 -24.49
N GLN A 148 -31.61 11.15 -25.68
CA GLN A 148 -32.11 12.52 -25.85
C GLN A 148 -33.62 12.59 -26.10
N ALA A 149 -34.33 11.46 -26.07
CA ALA A 149 -35.76 11.41 -26.29
C ALA A 149 -36.54 12.07 -25.15
N THR A 150 -37.67 12.68 -25.49
CA THR A 150 -38.64 13.19 -24.51
C THR A 150 -39.76 12.19 -24.31
N TRP A 151 -40.12 11.97 -23.04
CA TRP A 151 -41.23 11.09 -22.68
C TRP A 151 -42.55 11.79 -22.94
N LYS A 152 -43.49 11.08 -23.54
CA LYS A 152 -44.87 11.52 -23.71
C LYS A 152 -45.77 10.57 -22.95
N GLU A 153 -46.69 11.14 -22.17
CA GLU A 153 -47.70 10.37 -21.46
C GLU A 153 -48.58 9.60 -22.46
N LYS A 154 -48.82 8.32 -22.17
CA LYS A 154 -49.65 7.44 -22.98
C LYS A 154 -50.65 6.70 -22.08
N ASP A 155 -51.84 6.44 -22.62
CA ASP A 155 -52.86 5.60 -22.01
C ASP A 155 -52.97 4.31 -22.82
N GLY A 156 -52.90 3.16 -22.15
CA GLY A 156 -52.91 1.84 -22.78
C GLY A 156 -51.98 0.82 -22.12
N ALA A 157 -51.75 -0.29 -22.83
CA ALA A 157 -50.84 -1.33 -22.37
C ALA A 157 -49.38 -0.81 -22.31
N VAL A 158 -48.66 -1.24 -21.29
CA VAL A 158 -47.24 -0.93 -21.12
C VAL A 158 -46.42 -1.80 -22.08
N GLU A 159 -45.48 -1.18 -22.78
CA GLU A 159 -44.58 -1.79 -23.77
C GLU A 159 -43.13 -1.80 -23.25
N ALA A 160 -42.29 -2.65 -23.84
CA ALA A 160 -40.94 -2.95 -23.33
C ALA A 160 -39.99 -1.73 -23.24
N GLU A 161 -40.26 -0.63 -23.94
CA GLU A 161 -39.41 0.58 -23.94
C GLU A 161 -40.05 1.79 -23.23
N ASP A 162 -41.14 1.58 -22.49
CA ASP A 162 -41.80 2.67 -21.77
C ASP A 162 -41.04 3.13 -20.53
N ARG A 163 -41.36 4.35 -20.11
CA ARG A 163 -41.03 4.84 -18.78
C ARG A 163 -42.25 4.79 -17.89
N VAL A 164 -42.10 4.15 -16.75
CA VAL A 164 -43.13 4.02 -15.71
C VAL A 164 -42.62 4.64 -14.41
N THR A 165 -43.53 5.22 -13.64
CA THR A 165 -43.28 5.63 -12.26
C THR A 165 -44.04 4.66 -11.37
N ILE A 166 -43.33 3.92 -10.53
CA ILE A 166 -43.90 2.82 -9.73
C ILE A 166 -43.47 2.96 -8.28
N ASP A 167 -44.41 2.67 -7.38
CA ASP A 167 -44.14 2.41 -5.97
C ASP A 167 -44.09 0.89 -5.77
N PHE A 168 -43.02 0.37 -5.20
CA PHE A 168 -42.89 -1.07 -4.96
C PHE A 168 -42.29 -1.41 -3.60
N THR A 169 -42.64 -2.60 -3.11
CA THR A 169 -42.10 -3.20 -1.90
C THR A 169 -41.79 -4.67 -2.19
N GLY A 170 -40.49 -4.99 -2.21
CA GLY A 170 -39.97 -6.34 -2.35
C GLY A 170 -40.04 -7.10 -1.02
N SER A 171 -40.49 -8.34 -1.10
CA SER A 171 -40.50 -9.28 0.03
C SER A 171 -39.93 -10.63 -0.40
N VAL A 172 -39.27 -11.31 0.53
CA VAL A 172 -38.81 -12.70 0.39
C VAL A 172 -39.52 -13.49 1.46
N ASP A 173 -40.25 -14.52 1.07
CA ASP A 173 -41.04 -15.38 1.98
C ASP A 173 -42.01 -14.62 2.92
N GLY A 174 -42.49 -13.45 2.48
CA GLY A 174 -43.42 -12.61 3.23
C GLY A 174 -42.76 -11.58 4.15
N GLU A 175 -41.43 -11.56 4.25
CA GLU A 175 -40.67 -10.54 4.98
C GLU A 175 -40.05 -9.51 4.03
N GLU A 176 -40.17 -8.23 4.36
CA GLU A 176 -39.55 -7.14 3.60
C GLU A 176 -38.04 -7.08 3.88
N PHE A 177 -37.24 -6.80 2.86
CA PHE A 177 -35.79 -6.71 3.00
C PHE A 177 -35.25 -5.30 2.72
N GLU A 178 -34.07 -5.00 3.28
CA GLU A 178 -33.41 -3.70 3.13
C GLU A 178 -33.03 -3.45 1.66
N GLY A 179 -33.38 -2.27 1.13
CA GLY A 179 -33.19 -1.92 -0.27
C GLY A 179 -34.28 -2.42 -1.23
N GLY A 180 -35.30 -3.14 -0.72
CA GLY A 180 -36.44 -3.62 -1.51
C GLY A 180 -37.62 -2.65 -1.65
N LYS A 181 -37.56 -1.45 -1.05
CA LYS A 181 -38.66 -0.46 -1.08
C LYS A 181 -38.28 0.79 -1.85
N ALA A 182 -39.16 1.24 -2.72
CA ALA A 182 -39.03 2.54 -3.39
C ALA A 182 -40.40 3.19 -3.61
N SER A 183 -40.42 4.53 -3.49
CA SER A 183 -41.57 5.38 -3.83
C SER A 183 -41.17 6.40 -4.89
N ASP A 184 -42.09 6.77 -5.78
CA ASP A 184 -41.88 7.60 -6.96
C ASP A 184 -40.72 7.11 -7.84
N PHE A 185 -40.51 5.79 -7.90
CA PHE A 185 -39.38 5.23 -8.61
C PHE A 185 -39.61 5.28 -10.12
N VAL A 186 -38.77 6.03 -10.81
CA VAL A 186 -38.81 6.15 -12.26
C VAL A 186 -37.99 5.02 -12.89
N LEU A 187 -38.67 4.10 -13.57
CA LEU A 187 -38.06 3.02 -14.32
C LEU A 187 -38.26 3.22 -15.82
N ALA A 188 -37.15 3.31 -16.57
CA ALA A 188 -37.16 3.13 -18.02
C ALA A 188 -37.01 1.63 -18.33
N MET A 189 -38.04 1.02 -18.91
CA MET A 189 -38.09 -0.40 -19.22
C MET A 189 -37.17 -0.74 -20.40
N GLY A 190 -36.79 -2.01 -20.53
CA GLY A 190 -35.98 -2.50 -21.65
C GLY A 190 -34.47 -2.20 -21.56
N GLN A 191 -34.03 -1.44 -20.56
CA GLN A 191 -32.62 -1.05 -20.37
C GLN A 191 -31.81 -1.99 -19.45
N GLY A 192 -32.37 -3.13 -19.04
CA GLY A 192 -31.68 -4.09 -18.16
C GLY A 192 -31.32 -3.53 -16.77
N ARG A 193 -32.04 -2.49 -16.31
CA ARG A 193 -31.81 -1.86 -15.00
C ARG A 193 -32.35 -2.66 -13.82
N MET A 194 -33.25 -3.61 -14.10
CA MET A 194 -33.83 -4.53 -13.12
C MET A 194 -33.37 -5.96 -13.42
N ILE A 195 -33.57 -6.85 -12.44
CA ILE A 195 -33.26 -8.28 -12.56
C ILE A 195 -34.16 -8.89 -13.67
N PRO A 196 -33.64 -9.79 -14.52
CA PRO A 196 -34.44 -10.45 -15.55
C PRO A 196 -35.70 -11.10 -14.96
N GLY A 197 -36.87 -10.76 -15.51
CA GLY A 197 -38.18 -11.28 -15.07
C GLY A 197 -39.07 -10.27 -14.35
N LEU A 198 -38.57 -9.05 -14.11
CA LEU A 198 -39.32 -7.89 -13.63
C LEU A 198 -39.31 -6.78 -14.68
#